data_AF-A0A9E2HAT6-F1
#
_entry.id   AF-A0A9E2HAT6-F1
#
_cell.length_a   1.000
_cell.length_b   1.000
_cell.length_c   1.000
_cell.angle_alpha   90.00
_cell.angle_beta   90.00
_cell.angle_gamma   90.00
#
_symmetry.space_group_name_H-M   'P 1'
#
loop_
_entity.id
_entity.type
_entity.pdbx_description
1 polymer ?
#
loop_
_entity_poly.entity_id
_entity_poly.type
_entity_poly.pdbx_seq_one_letter_code
_entity_poly.pdbx_strand_id
1 'polypeptide(L)'
;MRKESGSTYAGVLACSLYVATYDLTGTYFDLARVDSLFMLWMLGALYLLRHYRNSASYFAAGLLFFLAFMTKQSALTVAVPIAIYCLLSNRKRFAIFAGILTVTLVASTYWMDSIHGGWYSYYAFDLPSQHQFWSLPFMEFWPLSIILPMSVAVIAAIAYIHRLISKSDREATWYYLLMSIGMLGASWISISHLGSDSNSLMPAYACIAILFGLGVREALRAAATALRNHRSTIISYIYVACIIQFASLVYNPFDRLPKDSDALAGEQFVSMLSGMPGDIYIPNHPYLAVQAGKPPYAHSMALRDILKGEDGSIKAQFTAELLGALEERRFSVVVLDNKPWWFDDEVGECYCLLDTTAIAGSDFWPVSGARTKPERIFGECPSDTTSY
;
A
#
# COMPACT_ATOMS: atom_id res chain seq x y z
N MET A 1 -4.94 -19.80 9.88
CA MET A 1 -5.28 -20.96 9.02
C MET A 1 -5.10 -22.32 9.70
N ARG A 2 -3.89 -22.85 9.94
CA ARG A 2 -3.70 -24.22 10.47
C ARG A 2 -4.44 -24.48 11.78
N LYS A 3 -4.36 -23.56 12.74
CA LYS A 3 -5.08 -23.63 14.03
C LYS A 3 -6.60 -23.57 13.86
N GLU A 4 -7.07 -22.79 12.90
CA GLU A 4 -8.51 -22.60 12.66
C GLU A 4 -9.14 -23.82 11.97
N SER A 5 -8.49 -24.33 10.93
CA SER A 5 -9.07 -25.34 10.05
C SER A 5 -8.64 -26.77 10.38
N GLY A 6 -7.64 -26.94 11.25
CA GLY A 6 -6.95 -28.23 11.45
C GLY A 6 -6.33 -28.75 10.14
N SER A 7 -5.89 -27.84 9.26
CA SER A 7 -5.40 -28.16 7.93
C SER A 7 -4.12 -27.40 7.60
N THR A 8 -3.07 -28.13 7.25
CA THR A 8 -1.94 -27.53 6.53
C THR A 8 -2.36 -27.18 5.11
N TYR A 9 -3.12 -28.06 4.43
CA TYR A 9 -3.59 -27.85 3.05
C TYR A 9 -4.38 -26.54 2.86
N ALA A 10 -5.35 -26.26 3.74
CA ALA A 10 -6.12 -25.01 3.68
C ALA A 10 -5.25 -23.76 3.92
N GLY A 11 -4.20 -23.91 4.74
CA GLY A 11 -3.21 -22.85 4.96
C GLY A 11 -2.39 -22.59 3.70
N VAL A 12 -1.87 -23.66 3.08
CA VAL A 12 -1.15 -23.56 1.80
C VAL A 12 -2.04 -22.91 0.75
N LEU A 13 -3.28 -23.37 0.60
CA LEU A 13 -4.22 -22.84 -0.39
C LEU A 13 -4.49 -21.34 -0.22
N ALA A 14 -4.73 -20.88 1.02
CA ALA A 14 -4.91 -19.46 1.32
C ALA A 14 -3.63 -18.65 1.05
N CYS A 15 -2.48 -19.13 1.50
CA CYS A 15 -1.20 -18.46 1.26
C CYS A 15 -0.88 -18.38 -0.24
N SER A 16 -1.06 -19.47 -0.98
CA SER A 16 -0.86 -19.52 -2.42
C SER A 16 -1.79 -18.57 -3.16
N LEU A 17 -3.06 -18.49 -2.77
CA LEU A 17 -3.99 -17.54 -3.40
C LEU A 17 -3.58 -16.09 -3.13
N TYR A 18 -3.15 -15.77 -1.90
CA TYR A 18 -2.67 -14.43 -1.60
C TYR A 18 -1.40 -14.08 -2.40
N VAL A 19 -0.44 -15.00 -2.49
CA VAL A 19 0.76 -14.83 -3.33
C VAL A 19 0.42 -14.68 -4.80
N ALA A 20 -0.59 -15.41 -5.30
CA ALA A 20 -1.06 -15.27 -6.69
C ALA A 20 -1.64 -13.87 -7.00
N THR A 21 -1.93 -13.04 -5.99
CA THR A 21 -2.33 -11.64 -6.18
C THR A 21 -1.16 -10.67 -6.37
N TYR A 22 0.08 -11.17 -6.48
CA TYR A 22 1.28 -10.35 -6.68
C TYR A 22 1.13 -9.34 -7.82
N ASP A 23 0.63 -9.78 -8.98
CA ASP A 23 0.42 -8.90 -10.13
C ASP A 23 -0.69 -7.86 -9.90
N LEU A 24 -1.81 -8.31 -9.34
CA LEU A 24 -2.99 -7.46 -9.05
C LEU A 24 -2.72 -6.41 -7.99
N THR A 25 -1.76 -6.68 -7.12
CA THR A 25 -1.28 -5.74 -6.09
C THR A 25 -0.07 -4.98 -6.58
N GLY A 26 0.10 -4.79 -7.89
CA GLY A 26 1.13 -3.94 -8.47
C GLY A 26 2.55 -4.37 -8.15
N THR A 27 2.78 -5.65 -7.86
CA THR A 27 4.08 -6.23 -7.47
C THR A 27 4.66 -5.62 -6.19
N TYR A 28 3.80 -5.16 -5.29
CA TYR A 28 4.23 -4.44 -4.08
C TYR A 28 4.67 -5.36 -2.91
N PHE A 29 4.74 -6.68 -3.10
CA PHE A 29 5.03 -7.62 -2.01
C PHE A 29 6.52 -7.63 -1.61
N ASP A 30 7.42 -7.48 -2.58
CA ASP A 30 8.87 -7.63 -2.47
C ASP A 30 9.63 -6.30 -2.60
N LEU A 31 8.93 -5.20 -2.85
CA LEU A 31 9.50 -3.85 -2.84
C LEU A 31 9.78 -3.39 -1.42
N ALA A 32 10.83 -2.57 -1.25
CA ALA A 32 11.19 -1.93 0.01
C ALA A 32 10.18 -0.83 0.40
N ARG A 33 8.95 -1.24 0.71
CA ARG A 33 7.81 -0.40 1.05
C ARG A 33 7.13 -0.88 2.33
N VAL A 34 6.36 0.04 2.90
CA VAL A 34 5.70 -0.13 4.20
C VAL A 34 4.52 -1.11 4.18
N ASP A 35 3.99 -1.44 3.00
CA ASP A 35 2.74 -2.20 2.85
C ASP A 35 2.82 -3.63 3.40
N SER A 36 3.88 -4.38 3.08
CA SER A 36 4.10 -5.75 3.61
C SER A 36 4.34 -5.74 5.12
N LEU A 37 5.03 -4.72 5.65
CA LEU A 37 5.24 -4.54 7.09
C LEU A 37 3.92 -4.24 7.83
N PHE A 38 3.09 -3.38 7.25
CA PHE A 38 1.74 -3.10 7.73
C PHE A 38 0.89 -4.38 7.77
N MET A 39 0.91 -5.19 6.70
CA MET A 39 0.21 -6.47 6.65
C MET A 39 0.69 -7.45 7.72
N LEU A 40 2.00 -7.53 7.98
CA LEU A 40 2.58 -8.39 9.02
C LEU A 40 1.99 -8.04 10.40
N TRP A 41 2.03 -6.75 10.77
CA TRP A 41 1.51 -6.29 12.06
C TRP A 41 0.01 -6.51 12.20
N MET A 42 -0.76 -6.14 11.17
CA MET A 42 -2.21 -6.29 11.17
C MET A 42 -2.64 -7.77 11.24
N LEU A 43 -2.08 -8.64 10.39
CA LEU A 43 -2.41 -10.07 10.40
C LEU A 43 -1.93 -10.76 11.67
N GLY A 44 -0.81 -10.33 12.25
CA GLY A 44 -0.34 -10.77 13.56
C GLY A 44 -1.34 -10.44 14.68
N ALA A 45 -1.85 -9.21 14.70
CA ALA A 45 -2.86 -8.80 15.68
C ALA A 45 -4.16 -9.61 15.53
N LEU A 46 -4.66 -9.75 14.30
CA LEU A 46 -5.85 -10.54 13.98
C LEU A 46 -5.67 -12.01 14.41
N TYR A 47 -4.51 -12.60 14.12
CA TYR A 47 -4.18 -13.95 14.55
C TYR A 47 -4.23 -14.12 16.08
N LEU A 48 -3.68 -13.17 16.83
CA LEU A 48 -3.70 -13.20 18.30
C LEU A 48 -5.13 -13.14 18.84
N LEU A 49 -5.93 -12.21 18.32
CA LEU A 49 -7.32 -11.99 18.74
C LEU A 49 -8.23 -13.18 18.40
N ARG A 50 -7.96 -13.88 17.29
CA ARG A 50 -8.73 -15.06 16.90
C ARG A 50 -8.48 -16.27 17.80
N HIS A 51 -7.22 -16.50 18.15
CA HIS A 51 -6.79 -17.79 18.71
C HIS A 51 -6.47 -17.78 20.20
N TYR A 52 -6.32 -16.61 20.82
CA TYR A 52 -5.98 -16.51 22.23
C TYR A 52 -6.96 -15.61 22.98
N ARG A 53 -7.27 -16.03 24.20
CA ARG A 53 -8.29 -15.41 25.05
C ARG A 53 -7.74 -14.79 26.34
N ASN A 54 -6.42 -14.73 26.47
CA ASN A 54 -5.72 -14.17 27.62
C ASN A 54 -5.44 -12.66 27.45
N SER A 55 -5.27 -11.95 28.56
CA SER A 55 -5.02 -10.50 28.56
C SER A 55 -3.75 -10.09 27.80
N ALA A 56 -2.69 -10.90 27.88
CA ALA A 56 -1.43 -10.62 27.19
C ALA A 56 -1.60 -10.59 25.66
N SER A 57 -2.46 -11.45 25.11
CA SER A 57 -2.70 -11.49 23.66
C SER A 57 -3.47 -10.26 23.16
N TYR A 58 -4.43 -9.75 23.94
CA TYR A 58 -5.16 -8.52 23.59
C TYR A 58 -4.28 -7.28 23.77
N PHE A 59 -3.40 -7.28 24.78
CA PHE A 59 -2.38 -6.25 24.94
C PHE A 59 -1.43 -6.22 23.74
N ALA A 60 -0.85 -7.38 23.39
CA ALA A 60 0.03 -7.51 22.23
C ALA A 60 -0.69 -7.18 20.91
N ALA A 61 -1.96 -7.58 20.74
CA ALA A 61 -2.73 -7.22 19.55
C ALA A 61 -2.94 -5.71 19.42
N GLY A 62 -3.18 -5.00 20.53
CA GLY A 62 -3.30 -3.54 20.48
C GLY A 62 -1.96 -2.86 20.15
N LEU A 63 -0.84 -3.36 20.67
CA LEU A 63 0.50 -2.90 20.26
C LEU A 63 0.78 -3.18 18.77
N LEU A 64 0.41 -4.36 18.27
CA LEU A 64 0.57 -4.69 16.85
C LEU A 64 -0.30 -3.81 15.95
N PHE A 65 -1.54 -3.49 16.34
CA PHE A 65 -2.36 -2.52 15.60
C PHE A 65 -1.79 -1.10 15.67
N PHE A 66 -1.16 -0.72 16.79
CA PHE A 66 -0.42 0.54 16.89
C PHE A 66 0.77 0.58 15.93
N LEU A 67 1.58 -0.49 15.87
CA LEU A 67 2.69 -0.60 14.91
C LEU A 67 2.18 -0.61 13.46
N ALA A 68 1.05 -1.28 13.20
CA ALA A 68 0.38 -1.23 11.91
C ALA A 68 -0.03 0.20 11.54
N PHE A 69 -0.59 0.97 12.49
CA PHE A 69 -0.95 2.38 12.28
C PHE A 69 0.27 3.27 12.00
N MET A 70 1.33 3.13 12.79
CA MET A 70 2.60 3.84 12.58
C MET A 70 3.23 3.53 11.21
N THR A 71 2.89 2.38 10.63
CA THR A 71 3.32 1.98 9.30
C THR A 71 2.37 2.51 8.21
N LYS A 72 1.05 2.37 8.41
CA LYS A 72 0.00 2.81 7.49
C LYS A 72 -1.30 3.08 8.26
N GLN A 73 -1.80 4.30 8.15
CA GLN A 73 -2.95 4.77 8.96
C GLN A 73 -4.26 4.02 8.68
N SER A 74 -4.41 3.43 7.49
CA SER A 74 -5.55 2.58 7.12
C SER A 74 -5.71 1.35 8.03
N ALA A 75 -4.72 1.04 8.88
CA ALA A 75 -4.85 0.11 9.98
C ALA A 75 -6.07 0.39 10.88
N LEU A 76 -6.41 1.67 11.11
CA LEU A 76 -7.55 2.04 11.96
C LEU A 76 -8.90 1.60 11.38
N THR A 77 -9.04 1.61 10.05
CA THR A 77 -10.23 1.10 9.37
C THR A 77 -10.47 -0.38 9.68
N VAL A 78 -9.41 -1.15 9.96
CA VAL A 78 -9.51 -2.54 10.39
C VAL A 78 -9.63 -2.65 11.92
N ALA A 79 -8.91 -1.83 12.67
CA ALA A 79 -8.91 -1.85 14.13
C ALA A 79 -10.29 -1.55 14.72
N VAL A 80 -11.05 -0.61 14.13
CA VAL A 80 -12.37 -0.20 14.65
C VAL A 80 -13.40 -1.34 14.63
N PRO A 81 -13.68 -2.02 13.51
CA PRO A 81 -14.54 -3.21 13.49
C PRO A 81 -14.06 -4.31 14.44
N ILE A 82 -12.75 -4.51 14.56
CA ILE A 82 -12.18 -5.51 15.48
C ILE A 82 -12.34 -5.10 16.95
N ALA A 83 -12.28 -3.81 17.27
CA ALA A 83 -12.61 -3.30 18.59
C ALA A 83 -14.08 -3.58 18.92
N ILE A 84 -15.00 -3.40 17.96
CA ILE A 84 -16.41 -3.76 18.10
C ILE A 84 -16.54 -5.27 18.38
N TYR A 85 -15.82 -6.13 17.65
CA TYR A 85 -15.80 -7.57 17.90
C TYR A 85 -15.35 -7.88 19.35
N CYS A 86 -14.27 -7.23 19.80
CA CYS A 86 -13.77 -7.41 21.16
C CYS A 86 -14.80 -6.97 22.20
N LEU A 87 -15.52 -5.86 21.96
CA LEU A 87 -16.57 -5.36 22.84
C LEU A 87 -17.75 -6.33 22.94
N LEU A 88 -18.21 -6.85 21.79
CA LEU A 88 -19.28 -7.85 21.69
C LEU A 88 -18.89 -9.18 22.35
N SER A 89 -17.61 -9.52 22.35
CA SER A 89 -17.11 -10.79 22.90
C SER A 89 -16.84 -10.70 24.40
N ASN A 90 -16.13 -9.65 24.86
CA ASN A 90 -15.79 -9.45 26.26
C ASN A 90 -15.30 -8.03 26.56
N ARG A 91 -16.03 -7.30 27.43
CA ARG A 91 -15.71 -5.90 27.81
C ARG A 91 -14.31 -5.70 28.40
N LYS A 92 -13.82 -6.65 29.22
CA LYS A 92 -12.48 -6.54 29.83
C LYS A 92 -11.37 -6.66 28.77
N ARG A 93 -11.56 -7.56 27.81
CA ARG A 93 -10.61 -7.75 26.71
C ARG A 93 -10.63 -6.58 25.73
N PHE A 94 -11.81 -6.03 25.45
CA PHE A 94 -11.97 -4.77 24.74
C PHE A 94 -11.21 -3.64 25.44
N ALA A 95 -11.41 -3.45 26.75
CA ALA A 95 -10.73 -2.39 27.49
C ALA A 95 -9.20 -2.50 27.41
N ILE A 96 -8.64 -3.71 27.43
CA ILE A 96 -7.20 -3.93 27.26
C ILE A 96 -6.76 -3.55 25.84
N PHE A 97 -7.42 -4.11 24.82
CA PHE A 97 -7.07 -3.89 23.41
C PHE A 97 -7.23 -2.43 22.98
N ALA A 98 -8.41 -1.84 23.23
CA ALA A 98 -8.70 -0.46 22.90
C ALA A 98 -7.88 0.49 23.77
N GLY A 99 -7.74 0.20 25.06
CA GLY A 99 -6.96 1.02 25.98
C GLY A 99 -5.50 1.13 25.58
N ILE A 100 -4.82 0.00 25.29
CA ILE A 100 -3.42 0.05 24.88
C ILE A 100 -3.26 0.75 23.52
N LEU A 101 -4.12 0.44 22.54
CA LEU A 101 -4.09 1.06 21.23
C LEU A 101 -4.26 2.58 21.35
N THR A 102 -5.31 3.05 22.03
CA THR A 102 -5.59 4.48 22.23
C THR A 102 -4.45 5.18 22.96
N VAL A 103 -3.95 4.62 24.06
CA VAL A 103 -2.84 5.22 24.82
C VAL A 103 -1.60 5.36 23.94
N THR A 104 -1.21 4.31 23.21
CA THR A 104 -0.04 4.38 22.34
C THR A 104 -0.22 5.32 21.16
N LEU A 105 -1.41 5.38 20.56
CA LEU A 105 -1.73 6.32 19.48
C LEU A 105 -1.60 7.76 19.96
N VAL A 106 -2.32 8.12 21.03
CA VAL A 106 -2.31 9.48 21.58
C VAL A 106 -0.91 9.88 22.02
N ALA A 107 -0.20 9.01 22.74
CA ALA A 107 1.16 9.29 23.19
C ALA A 107 2.13 9.49 22.02
N SER A 108 2.06 8.63 21.00
CA SER A 108 2.92 8.74 19.81
C SER A 108 2.62 10.00 18.99
N THR A 109 1.34 10.32 18.79
CA THR A 109 0.92 11.51 18.05
C THR A 109 1.38 12.75 18.79
N TYR A 110 1.11 12.86 20.09
CA TYR A 110 1.55 14.00 20.90
C TYR A 110 3.07 14.15 20.88
N TRP A 111 3.81 13.05 21.05
CA TRP A 111 5.26 13.08 21.02
C TRP A 111 5.80 13.53 19.66
N MET A 112 5.33 12.93 18.57
CA MET A 112 5.73 13.29 17.21
C MET A 112 5.38 14.74 16.87
N ASP A 113 4.20 15.20 17.28
CA ASP A 113 3.77 16.57 17.05
C ASP A 113 4.64 17.58 17.82
N SER A 114 4.99 17.27 19.08
CA SER A 114 5.82 18.13 19.92
C SER A 114 7.25 18.32 19.39
N ILE A 115 7.86 17.29 18.81
CA ILE A 115 9.24 17.36 18.30
C ILE A 115 9.30 17.90 16.86
N HIS A 116 8.18 17.90 16.13
CA HIS A 116 8.08 18.44 14.78
C HIS A 116 7.26 19.73 14.71
N GLY A 117 6.93 20.36 15.83
CA GLY A 117 6.25 21.66 15.86
C GLY A 117 4.89 21.69 15.15
N GLY A 118 4.10 20.61 15.24
CA GLY A 118 2.77 20.53 14.58
C GLY A 118 2.76 19.87 13.20
N TRP A 119 3.92 19.72 12.56
CA TRP A 119 4.00 19.16 11.20
C TRP A 119 3.55 17.70 11.12
N TYR A 120 3.68 16.94 12.21
CA TYR A 120 3.19 15.57 12.25
C TYR A 120 1.68 15.52 12.04
N SER A 121 0.90 16.26 12.84
CA SER A 121 -0.56 16.23 12.72
C SER A 121 -1.05 16.82 11.40
N TYR A 122 -0.37 17.85 10.90
CA TYR A 122 -0.65 18.44 9.60
C TYR A 122 -0.61 17.41 8.47
N TYR A 123 0.50 16.68 8.33
CA TYR A 123 0.64 15.67 7.27
C TYR A 123 -0.15 14.39 7.56
N ALA A 124 -0.28 13.99 8.82
CA ALA A 124 -0.91 12.74 9.19
C ALA A 124 -2.45 12.82 9.23
N PHE A 125 -3.05 13.96 9.55
CA PHE A 125 -4.49 14.07 9.79
C PHE A 125 -5.14 15.20 9.00
N ASP A 126 -4.58 16.40 9.04
CA ASP A 126 -5.23 17.57 8.43
C ASP A 126 -5.25 17.46 6.91
N LEU A 127 -4.11 17.17 6.29
CA LEU A 127 -3.99 17.08 4.84
C LEU A 127 -4.81 15.93 4.24
N PRO A 128 -4.79 14.70 4.81
CA PRO A 128 -5.66 13.62 4.35
C PRO A 128 -7.15 13.94 4.48
N SER A 129 -7.57 14.72 5.49
CA SER A 129 -8.97 15.11 5.68
C SER A 129 -9.51 16.03 4.58
N GLN A 130 -8.62 16.72 3.87
CA GLN A 130 -8.94 17.66 2.79
C GLN A 130 -8.96 16.98 1.41
N HIS A 131 -8.53 15.72 1.30
CA HIS A 131 -8.50 15.03 0.02
C HIS A 131 -9.89 14.61 -0.45
N GLN A 132 -10.22 14.96 -1.70
CA GLN A 132 -11.48 14.58 -2.33
C GLN A 132 -11.50 13.11 -2.72
N PHE A 133 -12.61 12.43 -2.42
CA PHE A 133 -12.92 11.10 -2.93
C PHE A 133 -13.30 11.17 -4.42
N TRP A 134 -12.72 10.29 -5.24
CA TRP A 134 -13.19 10.10 -6.61
C TRP A 134 -14.33 9.07 -6.64
N SER A 135 -15.47 9.44 -7.22
CA SER A 135 -16.67 8.59 -7.27
C SER A 135 -16.57 7.41 -8.25
N LEU A 136 -15.70 7.48 -9.25
CA LEU A 136 -15.53 6.44 -10.27
C LEU A 136 -14.83 5.18 -9.74
N PRO A 137 -13.64 5.26 -9.07
CA PRO A 137 -13.02 4.10 -8.42
C PRO A 137 -13.89 3.45 -7.35
N PHE A 138 -14.80 4.21 -6.74
CA PHE A 138 -15.64 3.78 -5.64
C PHE A 138 -16.62 2.66 -6.04
N MET A 139 -17.20 2.76 -7.24
CA MET A 139 -18.16 1.77 -7.77
C MET A 139 -17.46 0.64 -8.54
N GLU A 140 -16.36 0.95 -9.21
CA GLU A 140 -15.57 -0.01 -9.98
C GLU A 140 -14.79 -0.99 -9.09
N PHE A 141 -14.46 -0.61 -7.86
CA PHE A 141 -13.74 -1.45 -6.89
C PHE A 141 -14.34 -2.85 -6.75
N TRP A 142 -15.65 -2.95 -6.56
CA TRP A 142 -16.30 -4.24 -6.34
C TRP A 142 -16.26 -5.16 -7.56
N PRO A 143 -16.76 -4.75 -8.75
CA PRO A 143 -16.72 -5.62 -9.91
C PRO A 143 -15.30 -5.84 -10.43
N LEU A 144 -14.47 -4.80 -10.56
CA LEU A 144 -13.19 -4.87 -11.26
C LEU A 144 -12.03 -5.31 -10.36
N SER A 145 -11.95 -4.81 -9.12
CA SER A 145 -10.83 -5.14 -8.23
C SER A 145 -11.08 -6.39 -7.40
N ILE A 146 -12.33 -6.73 -7.09
CA ILE A 146 -12.67 -7.86 -6.21
C ILE A 146 -13.32 -9.01 -6.97
N ILE A 147 -14.51 -8.82 -7.53
CA ILE A 147 -15.34 -9.93 -8.03
C ILE A 147 -14.72 -10.56 -9.28
N LEU A 148 -14.34 -9.78 -10.28
CA LEU A 148 -13.78 -10.29 -11.53
C LEU A 148 -12.51 -11.13 -11.31
N PRO A 149 -11.47 -10.64 -10.60
CA PRO A 149 -10.25 -11.42 -10.38
C PRO A 149 -10.41 -12.56 -9.36
N MET A 150 -11.28 -12.41 -8.35
CA MET A 150 -11.40 -13.33 -7.21
C MET A 150 -12.75 -14.06 -7.16
N SER A 151 -13.45 -14.24 -8.28
CA SER A 151 -14.85 -14.70 -8.30
C SER A 151 -15.11 -15.98 -7.50
N VAL A 152 -14.34 -17.04 -7.73
CA VAL A 152 -14.47 -18.31 -7.01
C VAL A 152 -14.09 -18.14 -5.55
N ALA A 153 -13.05 -17.36 -5.27
CA ALA A 153 -12.60 -17.10 -3.90
C ALA A 153 -13.65 -16.33 -3.08
N VAL A 154 -14.31 -15.35 -3.69
CA VAL A 154 -15.43 -14.60 -3.11
C VAL A 154 -16.62 -15.53 -2.85
N ILE A 155 -16.97 -16.40 -3.79
CA ILE A 155 -18.06 -17.39 -3.59
C ILE A 155 -17.72 -18.31 -2.41
N ALA A 156 -16.50 -18.84 -2.33
CA ALA A 156 -16.07 -19.69 -1.23
C ALA A 156 -16.06 -18.95 0.11
N ALA A 157 -15.66 -17.67 0.11
CA ALA A 157 -15.68 -16.81 1.29
C ALA A 157 -17.10 -16.59 1.80
N ILE A 158 -18.04 -16.23 0.91
CA ILE A 158 -19.47 -16.07 1.25
C ILE A 158 -20.05 -17.39 1.76
N ALA A 159 -19.76 -18.51 1.09
CA ALA A 159 -20.21 -19.83 1.52
C ALA A 159 -19.69 -20.21 2.91
N TYR A 160 -18.45 -19.84 3.24
CA TYR A 160 -17.88 -20.05 4.56
C TYR A 160 -18.60 -19.24 5.64
N ILE A 161 -18.81 -17.94 5.40
CA ILE A 161 -19.56 -17.06 6.33
C ILE A 161 -20.99 -17.58 6.52
N HIS A 162 -21.67 -17.92 5.42
CA HIS A 162 -23.01 -18.52 5.48
C HIS A 162 -23.02 -19.79 6.33
N ARG A 163 -22.01 -20.66 6.17
CA ARG A 163 -21.89 -21.89 6.95
C ARG A 163 -21.71 -21.61 8.45
N LEU A 164 -20.94 -20.60 8.83
CA LEU A 164 -20.79 -20.20 10.24
C LEU A 164 -22.12 -19.74 10.84
N ILE A 165 -22.88 -18.94 10.08
CA ILE A 165 -24.23 -18.51 10.44
C ILE A 165 -25.15 -19.73 10.61
N SER A 166 -25.17 -20.66 9.64
CA SER A 166 -26.01 -21.87 9.71
C SER A 166 -25.64 -22.79 10.87
N LYS A 167 -24.36 -22.85 11.28
CA LYS A 167 -23.92 -23.58 12.48
C LYS A 167 -24.17 -22.83 13.79
N SER A 168 -24.67 -21.59 13.73
CA SER A 168 -24.82 -20.70 14.89
C SER A 168 -23.51 -20.46 15.65
N ASP A 169 -22.35 -20.50 14.96
CA ASP A 169 -21.06 -20.16 15.55
C ASP A 169 -20.92 -18.63 15.63
N ARG A 170 -21.58 -18.04 16.62
CA ARG A 170 -21.71 -16.58 16.77
C ARG A 170 -20.34 -15.90 16.91
N GLU A 171 -19.41 -16.49 17.63
CA GLU A 171 -18.08 -15.90 17.87
C GLU A 171 -17.27 -15.84 16.57
N ALA A 172 -17.17 -16.95 15.83
CA ALA A 172 -16.46 -16.96 14.56
C ALA A 172 -17.16 -16.08 13.51
N THR A 173 -18.50 -16.11 13.47
CA THR A 173 -19.29 -15.28 12.55
C THR A 173 -18.98 -13.80 12.73
N TRP A 174 -19.10 -13.28 13.97
CA TRP A 174 -18.81 -11.86 14.21
C TRP A 174 -17.35 -11.50 13.97
N TYR A 175 -16.42 -12.38 14.32
CA TYR A 175 -15.00 -12.17 14.05
C TYR A 175 -14.75 -11.99 12.56
N TYR A 176 -15.17 -12.95 11.73
CA TYR A 176 -14.88 -12.92 10.29
C TYR A 176 -15.69 -11.85 9.55
N LEU A 177 -16.92 -11.55 9.98
CA LEU A 177 -17.69 -10.44 9.42
C LEU A 177 -17.00 -9.10 9.69
N LEU A 178 -16.61 -8.81 10.94
CA LEU A 178 -15.98 -7.54 11.29
C LEU A 178 -14.56 -7.43 10.73
N MET A 179 -13.81 -8.54 10.66
CA MET A 179 -12.54 -8.62 9.93
C MET A 179 -12.73 -8.28 8.45
N SER A 180 -13.76 -8.86 7.80
CA SER A 180 -14.04 -8.61 6.38
C SER A 180 -14.44 -7.16 6.14
N ILE A 181 -15.34 -6.60 6.96
CA ILE A 181 -15.74 -5.19 6.90
C ILE A 181 -14.51 -4.30 7.02
N GLY A 182 -13.63 -4.57 7.99
CA GLY A 182 -12.41 -3.80 8.19
C GLY A 182 -11.46 -3.87 7.00
N MET A 183 -11.08 -5.08 6.57
CA MET A 183 -10.05 -5.25 5.54
C MET A 183 -10.53 -4.87 4.12
N LEU A 184 -11.77 -5.20 3.77
CA LEU A 184 -12.37 -4.75 2.51
C LEU A 184 -12.58 -3.23 2.54
N GLY A 185 -13.11 -2.70 3.65
CA GLY A 185 -13.30 -1.26 3.84
C GLY A 185 -11.99 -0.47 3.78
N ALA A 186 -10.92 -0.97 4.38
CA ALA A 186 -9.60 -0.35 4.31
C ALA A 186 -9.08 -0.25 2.88
N SER A 187 -9.27 -1.30 2.08
CA SER A 187 -8.85 -1.32 0.67
C SER A 187 -9.71 -0.39 -0.18
N TRP A 188 -11.03 -0.42 0.04
CA TRP A 188 -12.01 0.39 -0.68
C TRP A 188 -11.82 1.88 -0.43
N ILE A 189 -11.66 2.28 0.83
CA ILE A 189 -11.40 3.68 1.20
C ILE A 189 -10.05 4.12 0.63
N SER A 190 -9.01 3.30 0.77
CA SER A 190 -7.66 3.66 0.31
C SER A 190 -7.60 3.87 -1.21
N ILE A 191 -8.21 2.98 -2.01
CA ILE A 191 -8.18 3.10 -3.48
C ILE A 191 -9.08 4.23 -4.00
N SER A 192 -10.04 4.69 -3.21
CA SER A 192 -10.96 5.77 -3.60
C SER A 192 -10.33 7.17 -3.52
N HIS A 193 -9.12 7.29 -2.95
CA HIS A 193 -8.38 8.54 -2.90
C HIS A 193 -7.52 8.77 -4.15
N LEU A 194 -7.43 10.03 -4.58
CA LEU A 194 -6.59 10.44 -5.70
C LEU A 194 -5.10 10.24 -5.38
N GLY A 195 -4.41 9.44 -6.20
CA GLY A 195 -2.99 9.11 -6.02
C GLY A 195 -2.74 7.79 -5.29
N SER A 196 -3.79 7.03 -4.99
CA SER A 196 -3.68 5.65 -4.54
C SER A 196 -3.21 4.71 -5.67
N ASP A 197 -2.68 3.56 -5.27
CA ASP A 197 -2.24 2.49 -6.17
C ASP A 197 -2.73 1.13 -5.64
N SER A 198 -2.58 0.11 -6.46
CA SER A 198 -2.98 -1.29 -6.30
C SER A 198 -2.44 -1.99 -5.03
N ASN A 199 -1.35 -1.52 -4.42
CA ASN A 199 -0.92 -1.97 -3.08
C ASN A 199 -2.03 -1.83 -2.03
N SER A 200 -2.94 -0.87 -2.23
CA SER A 200 -4.07 -0.64 -1.34
C SER A 200 -5.04 -1.83 -1.28
N LEU A 201 -5.00 -2.76 -2.24
CA LEU A 201 -5.85 -3.95 -2.30
C LEU A 201 -5.35 -5.12 -1.42
N MET A 202 -4.12 -5.04 -0.90
CA MET A 202 -3.51 -6.12 -0.11
C MET A 202 -4.36 -6.61 1.07
N PRO A 203 -5.03 -5.74 1.88
CA PRO A 203 -5.91 -6.21 2.94
C PRO A 203 -7.11 -7.00 2.42
N ALA A 204 -7.78 -6.52 1.37
CA ALA A 204 -8.92 -7.19 0.77
C ALA A 204 -8.56 -8.59 0.27
N TYR A 205 -7.47 -8.72 -0.48
CA TYR A 205 -7.02 -10.02 -0.99
C TYR A 205 -6.54 -10.95 0.11
N ALA A 206 -5.88 -10.46 1.16
CA ALA A 206 -5.54 -11.29 2.32
C ALA A 206 -6.81 -11.83 3.01
N CYS A 207 -7.82 -10.99 3.20
CA CYS A 207 -9.11 -11.39 3.79
C CYS A 207 -9.79 -12.47 2.95
N ILE A 208 -9.94 -12.24 1.64
CA ILE A 208 -10.57 -13.17 0.70
C ILE A 208 -9.79 -14.48 0.66
N ALA A 209 -8.46 -14.44 0.63
CA ALA A 209 -7.63 -15.64 0.60
C ALA A 209 -7.76 -16.50 1.87
N ILE A 210 -7.80 -15.86 3.05
CA ILE A 210 -8.06 -16.54 4.32
C ILE A 210 -9.43 -17.24 4.28
N LEU A 211 -10.48 -16.53 3.89
CA LEU A 211 -11.84 -17.07 3.85
C LEU A 211 -12.01 -18.14 2.76
N PHE A 212 -11.34 -18.00 1.62
CA PHE A 212 -11.29 -19.01 0.56
C PHE A 212 -10.72 -20.32 1.07
N GLY A 213 -9.55 -20.29 1.72
CA GLY A 213 -8.94 -21.51 2.26
C GLY A 213 -9.84 -22.20 3.30
N LEU A 214 -10.51 -21.42 4.15
CA LEU A 214 -11.47 -21.94 5.13
C LEU A 214 -12.72 -22.52 4.44
N GLY A 215 -13.26 -21.82 3.45
CA GLY A 215 -14.43 -22.23 2.67
C GLY A 215 -14.19 -23.52 1.89
N VAL A 216 -13.05 -23.63 1.18
CA VAL A 216 -12.67 -24.85 0.46
C VAL A 216 -12.50 -26.02 1.42
N ARG A 217 -11.89 -25.81 2.59
CA ARG A 217 -11.77 -26.88 3.60
C ARG A 217 -13.13 -27.34 4.12
N GLU A 218 -14.05 -26.42 4.42
CA GLU A 218 -15.40 -26.81 4.85
C GLU A 218 -16.19 -27.49 3.73
N ALA A 219 -16.03 -27.06 2.47
CA ALA A 219 -16.64 -27.72 1.32
C ALA A 219 -16.12 -29.16 1.13
N LEU A 220 -14.81 -29.37 1.25
CA LEU A 220 -14.20 -30.70 1.19
C LEU A 220 -14.67 -31.61 2.34
N ARG A 221 -14.82 -31.05 3.56
CA ARG A 221 -15.39 -31.78 4.71
C ARG A 221 -16.84 -32.19 4.46
N ALA A 222 -17.67 -31.29 3.94
CA ALA A 222 -19.06 -31.59 3.59
C ALA A 222 -19.15 -32.65 2.47
N ALA A 223 -18.29 -32.55 1.46
CA ALA A 223 -18.22 -33.53 0.37
C ALA A 223 -17.79 -34.92 0.87
N ALA A 224 -16.92 -35.00 1.89
CA ALA A 224 -16.52 -36.27 2.49
C ALA A 224 -17.68 -37.02 3.17
N THR A 225 -18.72 -36.30 3.61
CA THR A 225 -19.94 -36.88 4.20
C THR A 225 -21.04 -37.16 3.18
N ALA A 226 -20.85 -36.83 1.90
CA ALA A 226 -21.83 -37.10 0.85
C ALA A 226 -21.89 -38.59 0.48
N LEU A 227 -23.01 -39.01 -0.14
CA LEU A 227 -23.18 -40.38 -0.64
C LEU A 227 -22.01 -40.81 -1.54
N ARG A 228 -21.56 -42.06 -1.38
CA ARG A 228 -20.34 -42.62 -1.98
C ARG A 228 -20.25 -42.38 -3.50
N ASN A 229 -21.38 -42.40 -4.21
CA ASN A 229 -21.44 -42.23 -5.67
C ASN A 229 -21.21 -40.78 -6.15
N HIS A 230 -21.40 -39.77 -5.30
CA HIS A 230 -21.28 -38.35 -5.68
C HIS A 230 -20.05 -37.68 -5.08
N ARG A 231 -19.41 -38.31 -4.10
CA ARG A 231 -18.27 -37.77 -3.36
C ARG A 231 -17.09 -37.39 -4.27
N SER A 232 -16.66 -38.29 -5.15
CA SER A 232 -15.53 -38.02 -6.06
C SER A 232 -15.85 -36.87 -7.00
N THR A 233 -17.05 -36.86 -7.59
CA THR A 233 -17.51 -35.80 -8.50
C THR A 233 -17.53 -34.42 -7.83
N ILE A 234 -18.08 -34.31 -6.61
CA ILE A 234 -18.11 -33.04 -5.87
C ILE A 234 -16.69 -32.56 -5.54
N ILE A 235 -15.82 -33.45 -5.08
CA ILE A 235 -14.41 -33.10 -4.78
C ILE A 235 -13.70 -32.62 -6.05
N SER A 236 -13.91 -33.29 -7.19
CA SER A 236 -13.36 -32.86 -8.47
C SER A 236 -13.84 -31.47 -8.85
N TYR A 237 -15.14 -31.15 -8.71
CA TYR A 237 -15.64 -29.80 -8.99
C TYR A 237 -15.04 -28.73 -8.08
N ILE A 238 -14.82 -29.03 -6.78
CA ILE A 238 -14.13 -28.10 -5.87
C ILE A 238 -12.71 -27.82 -6.36
N TYR A 239 -11.96 -28.84 -6.77
CA TYR A 239 -10.61 -28.63 -7.29
C TYR A 239 -10.58 -27.93 -8.65
N VAL A 240 -11.51 -28.25 -9.56
CA VAL A 240 -11.66 -27.53 -10.83
C VAL A 240 -11.94 -26.05 -10.58
N ALA A 241 -12.83 -25.72 -9.63
CA ALA A 241 -13.08 -24.33 -9.25
C ALA A 241 -11.82 -23.64 -8.69
N CYS A 242 -11.04 -24.33 -7.85
CA CYS A 242 -9.76 -23.80 -7.38
C CYS A 242 -8.78 -23.57 -8.53
N ILE A 243 -8.68 -24.51 -9.48
CA ILE A 243 -7.81 -24.37 -10.66
C ILE A 243 -8.23 -23.17 -11.50
N ILE A 244 -9.54 -22.99 -11.74
CA ILE A 244 -10.07 -21.81 -12.45
C ILE A 244 -9.68 -20.52 -11.74
N GLN A 245 -9.78 -20.47 -10.40
CA GLN A 245 -9.37 -19.30 -9.61
C GLN A 245 -7.88 -18.99 -9.74
N PHE A 246 -7.02 -20.01 -9.72
CA PHE A 246 -5.59 -19.79 -9.92
C PHE A 246 -5.26 -19.42 -11.37
N ALA A 247 -5.96 -20.04 -12.34
CA ALA A 247 -5.79 -19.75 -13.75
C ALA A 247 -6.17 -18.30 -14.09
N SER A 248 -7.18 -17.72 -13.43
CA SER A 248 -7.56 -16.31 -13.61
C SER A 248 -6.53 -15.31 -13.07
N LEU A 249 -5.48 -15.79 -12.39
CA LEU A 249 -4.41 -15.00 -11.81
C LEU A 249 -3.04 -15.32 -12.42
N VAL A 250 -3.02 -16.07 -13.52
CA VAL A 250 -1.78 -16.36 -14.23
C VAL A 250 -1.27 -15.08 -14.89
N TYR A 251 -0.03 -14.75 -14.60
CA TYR A 251 0.74 -13.69 -15.25
C TYR A 251 2.14 -14.23 -15.56
N ASN A 252 2.87 -13.54 -16.43
CA ASN A 252 4.27 -13.86 -16.71
C ASN A 252 5.17 -13.15 -15.69
N PRO A 253 5.86 -13.86 -14.78
CA PRO A 253 6.70 -13.23 -13.76
C PRO A 253 7.94 -12.54 -14.34
N PHE A 254 8.39 -12.93 -15.53
CA PHE A 254 9.55 -12.30 -16.17
C PHE A 254 9.26 -10.87 -16.63
N ASP A 255 7.98 -10.53 -16.90
CA ASP A 255 7.57 -9.16 -17.22
C ASP A 255 7.64 -8.23 -15.99
N ARG A 256 7.88 -8.80 -14.80
CA ARG A 256 7.98 -8.09 -13.52
C ARG A 256 9.42 -7.97 -13.01
N LEU A 257 10.40 -8.40 -13.80
CA LEU A 257 11.82 -8.19 -13.48
C LEU A 257 12.33 -6.96 -14.23
N PRO A 258 13.10 -6.06 -13.57
CA PRO A 258 13.81 -5.01 -14.28
C PRO A 258 14.83 -5.65 -15.24
N LYS A 259 15.12 -4.98 -16.36
CA LYS A 259 16.14 -5.45 -17.31
C LYS A 259 17.54 -5.11 -16.81
N ASP A 260 18.54 -5.86 -17.25
CA ASP A 260 19.94 -5.54 -16.98
C ASP A 260 20.32 -4.15 -17.53
N SER A 261 19.70 -3.73 -18.64
CA SER A 261 19.88 -2.38 -19.20
C SER A 261 19.32 -1.27 -18.29
N ASP A 262 18.22 -1.54 -17.58
CA ASP A 262 17.65 -0.58 -16.61
C ASP A 262 18.62 -0.39 -15.44
N ALA A 263 19.19 -1.47 -14.91
CA ALA A 263 20.15 -1.40 -13.81
C ALA A 263 21.42 -0.62 -14.21
N LEU A 264 21.98 -0.93 -15.39
CA LEU A 264 23.16 -0.23 -15.92
C LEU A 264 22.89 1.26 -16.15
N ALA A 265 21.74 1.61 -16.73
CA ALA A 265 21.35 3.00 -16.94
C ALA A 265 21.22 3.76 -15.60
N GLY A 266 20.66 3.13 -14.58
CA GLY A 266 20.59 3.70 -13.23
C GLY A 266 21.97 3.95 -12.62
N GLU A 267 22.89 2.98 -12.70
CA GLU A 267 24.27 3.12 -12.19
C GLU A 267 25.04 4.23 -12.91
N GLN A 268 24.91 4.32 -14.24
CA GLN A 268 25.51 5.37 -15.04
C GLN A 268 24.95 6.75 -14.67
N PHE A 269 23.63 6.84 -14.49
CA PHE A 269 22.98 8.09 -14.08
C PHE A 269 23.44 8.54 -12.69
N VAL A 270 23.48 7.64 -11.71
CA VAL A 270 24.00 7.95 -10.35
C VAL A 270 25.46 8.39 -10.40
N SER A 271 26.29 7.73 -11.22
CA SER A 271 27.70 8.11 -11.39
C SER A 271 27.85 9.51 -11.99
N MET A 272 27.02 9.84 -12.99
CA MET A 272 26.97 11.17 -13.58
C MET A 272 26.57 12.23 -12.55
N LEU A 273 25.50 11.98 -11.76
CA LEU A 273 25.07 12.88 -10.69
C LEU A 273 26.16 13.09 -9.62
N SER A 274 26.90 12.04 -9.28
CA SER A 274 27.98 12.12 -8.30
C SER A 274 29.10 13.06 -8.74
N GLY A 275 29.38 13.09 -10.05
CA GLY A 275 30.39 13.96 -10.66
C GLY A 275 29.98 15.43 -10.82
N MET A 276 28.69 15.77 -10.68
CA MET A 276 28.21 17.16 -10.82
C MET A 276 28.62 17.99 -9.59
N PRO A 277 29.15 19.23 -9.78
CA PRO A 277 29.47 20.11 -8.67
C PRO A 277 28.20 20.64 -8.00
N GLY A 278 28.27 21.00 -6.71
CA GLY A 278 27.16 21.60 -5.97
C GLY A 278 26.01 20.65 -5.61
N ASP A 279 24.90 21.25 -5.21
CA ASP A 279 23.69 20.59 -4.72
C ASP A 279 22.73 20.30 -5.88
N ILE A 280 22.12 19.11 -5.88
CA ILE A 280 21.24 18.64 -6.96
C ILE A 280 19.83 18.45 -6.41
N TYR A 281 18.84 19.04 -7.08
CA TYR A 281 17.44 18.85 -6.74
C TYR A 281 16.76 17.85 -7.68
N ILE A 282 16.33 16.71 -7.13
CA ILE A 282 15.64 15.63 -7.87
C ILE A 282 14.30 15.33 -7.17
N PRO A 283 13.25 16.14 -7.38
CA PRO A 283 12.03 16.09 -6.58
C PRO A 283 11.27 14.76 -6.66
N ASN A 284 11.24 14.08 -7.80
CA ASN A 284 10.51 12.82 -7.97
C ASN A 284 11.31 11.58 -7.54
N HIS A 285 12.63 11.70 -7.45
CA HIS A 285 13.54 10.60 -7.20
C HIS A 285 14.69 11.00 -6.24
N PRO A 286 14.41 11.58 -5.06
CA PRO A 286 15.45 12.12 -4.18
C PRO A 286 16.42 11.05 -3.67
N TYR A 287 16.04 9.77 -3.70
CA TYR A 287 16.94 8.67 -3.37
C TYR A 287 18.13 8.55 -4.33
N LEU A 288 18.00 9.00 -5.58
CA LEU A 288 19.10 9.01 -6.55
C LEU A 288 20.19 10.02 -6.15
N ALA A 289 19.79 11.16 -5.58
CA ALA A 289 20.75 12.12 -5.00
C ALA A 289 21.51 11.48 -3.83
N VAL A 290 20.81 10.78 -2.93
CA VAL A 290 21.45 10.07 -1.81
C VAL A 290 22.44 9.01 -2.30
N GLN A 291 22.07 8.21 -3.32
CA GLN A 291 22.96 7.22 -3.92
C GLN A 291 24.18 7.86 -4.59
N ALA A 292 24.05 9.06 -5.14
CA ALA A 292 25.14 9.84 -5.71
C ALA A 292 26.05 10.50 -4.64
N GLY A 293 25.76 10.32 -3.35
CA GLY A 293 26.50 10.95 -2.25
C GLY A 293 26.12 12.41 -2.01
N LYS A 294 24.95 12.84 -2.49
CA LYS A 294 24.42 14.21 -2.37
C LYS A 294 23.28 14.27 -1.33
N PRO A 295 23.04 15.42 -0.70
CA PRO A 295 21.90 15.59 0.20
C PRO A 295 20.56 15.44 -0.57
N PRO A 296 19.52 14.82 0.04
CA PRO A 296 18.17 14.85 -0.51
C PRO A 296 17.46 16.16 -0.16
N TYR A 297 16.54 16.58 -1.02
CA TYR A 297 15.62 17.70 -0.78
C TYR A 297 14.17 17.23 -0.89
N ALA A 298 13.22 18.18 -0.81
CA ALA A 298 11.80 17.89 -0.71
C ALA A 298 11.26 17.02 -1.87
N HIS A 299 10.51 15.98 -1.53
CA HIS A 299 9.94 15.06 -2.52
C HIS A 299 8.65 15.64 -3.12
N SER A 300 8.47 15.54 -4.44
CA SER A 300 7.36 16.13 -5.21
C SER A 300 5.97 15.79 -4.66
N MET A 301 5.73 14.54 -4.26
CA MET A 301 4.47 14.12 -3.64
C MET A 301 4.16 14.86 -2.33
N ALA A 302 5.13 15.07 -1.44
CA ALA A 302 4.92 15.84 -0.22
C ALA A 302 4.56 17.29 -0.52
N LEU A 303 5.16 17.86 -1.58
CA LEU A 303 4.81 19.20 -2.08
C LEU A 303 3.41 19.22 -2.69
N ARG A 304 3.08 18.20 -3.49
CA ARG A 304 1.77 18.05 -4.13
C ARG A 304 0.65 18.03 -3.11
N ASP A 305 0.85 17.34 -2.00
CA ASP A 305 -0.17 17.21 -0.98
C ASP A 305 -0.44 18.57 -0.32
N ILE A 306 0.60 19.37 -0.02
CA ILE A 306 0.44 20.77 0.45
C ILE A 306 -0.36 21.60 -0.56
N LEU A 307 0.00 21.53 -1.85
CA LEU A 307 -0.62 22.36 -2.89
C LEU A 307 -2.08 21.99 -3.16
N LYS A 308 -2.46 20.75 -2.88
CA LYS A 308 -3.85 20.27 -2.90
C LYS A 308 -4.64 20.64 -1.65
N GLY A 309 -3.95 20.97 -0.56
CA GLY A 309 -4.58 21.41 0.67
C GLY A 309 -5.34 22.73 0.50
N GLU A 310 -6.26 22.97 1.41
CA GLU A 310 -7.12 24.17 1.45
C GLU A 310 -6.45 25.35 2.17
N ASP A 311 -5.38 25.11 2.94
CA ASP A 311 -4.65 26.16 3.65
C ASP A 311 -3.80 27.01 2.69
N GLY A 312 -4.39 28.13 2.26
CA GLY A 312 -3.74 29.09 1.38
C GLY A 312 -2.47 29.72 1.95
N SER A 313 -2.31 29.80 3.27
CA SER A 313 -1.14 30.43 3.89
C SER A 313 0.09 29.54 3.83
N ILE A 314 -0.04 28.27 4.21
CA ILE A 314 1.04 27.27 4.09
C ILE A 314 1.40 27.07 2.63
N LYS A 315 0.39 26.99 1.76
CA LYS A 315 0.59 26.89 0.31
C LYS A 315 1.40 28.07 -0.23
N ALA A 316 1.02 29.30 0.11
CA ALA A 316 1.72 30.49 -0.36
C ALA A 316 3.15 30.57 0.17
N GLN A 317 3.36 30.30 1.46
CA GLN A 317 4.69 30.28 2.07
C GLN A 317 5.59 29.24 1.39
N PHE A 318 5.08 28.02 1.23
CA PHE A 318 5.82 26.93 0.60
C PHE A 318 6.18 27.24 -0.86
N THR A 319 5.21 27.74 -1.65
CA THR A 319 5.46 28.13 -3.03
C THR A 319 6.51 29.23 -3.10
N ALA A 320 6.43 30.25 -2.25
CA ALA A 320 7.41 31.33 -2.22
C ALA A 320 8.83 30.84 -1.85
N GLU A 321 8.96 29.91 -0.90
CA GLU A 321 10.24 29.33 -0.52
C GLU A 321 10.86 28.51 -1.67
N LEU A 322 10.06 27.69 -2.36
CA LEU A 322 10.53 26.91 -3.50
C LEU A 322 10.97 27.82 -4.66
N LEU A 323 10.14 28.80 -5.03
CA LEU A 323 10.46 29.73 -6.12
C LEU A 323 11.69 30.57 -5.78
N GLY A 324 11.78 31.09 -4.55
CA GLY A 324 12.97 31.80 -4.08
C GLY A 324 14.24 30.95 -4.17
N ALA A 325 14.19 29.66 -3.81
CA ALA A 325 15.34 28.77 -3.95
C ALA A 325 15.75 28.52 -5.42
N LEU A 326 14.79 28.52 -6.34
CA LEU A 326 15.05 28.41 -7.78
C LEU A 326 15.66 29.70 -8.33
N GLU A 327 15.10 30.86 -7.97
CA GLU A 327 15.57 32.20 -8.37
C GLU A 327 16.98 32.49 -7.84
N GLU A 328 17.27 32.13 -6.59
CA GLU A 328 18.60 32.23 -5.96
C GLU A 328 19.62 31.24 -6.54
N ARG A 329 19.19 30.37 -7.46
CA ARG A 329 20.01 29.31 -8.06
C ARG A 329 20.72 28.44 -7.02
N ARG A 330 19.99 28.10 -5.96
CA ARG A 330 20.52 27.31 -4.83
C ARG A 330 21.00 25.93 -5.26
N PHE A 331 20.40 25.38 -6.31
CA PHE A 331 20.78 24.09 -6.88
C PHE A 331 21.65 24.32 -8.11
N SER A 332 22.75 23.59 -8.24
CA SER A 332 23.54 23.62 -9.46
C SER A 332 22.83 22.91 -10.61
N VAL A 333 22.03 21.89 -10.28
CA VAL A 333 21.28 21.08 -11.23
C VAL A 333 19.89 20.77 -10.66
N VAL A 334 18.88 20.91 -11.50
CA VAL A 334 17.50 20.46 -11.24
C VAL A 334 17.15 19.36 -12.24
N VAL A 335 16.76 18.19 -11.75
CA VAL A 335 16.40 17.04 -12.58
C VAL A 335 14.91 16.77 -12.47
N LEU A 336 14.21 16.92 -13.60
CA LEU A 336 12.78 16.68 -13.71
C LEU A 336 12.46 15.44 -14.55
N ASP A 337 11.30 14.85 -14.28
CA ASP A 337 10.86 13.65 -14.98
C ASP A 337 10.33 13.96 -16.38
N ASN A 338 10.05 12.89 -17.13
CA ASN A 338 9.41 12.87 -18.43
C ASN A 338 7.98 13.47 -18.49
N LYS A 339 7.36 13.75 -17.34
CA LYS A 339 6.03 14.37 -17.27
C LYS A 339 6.16 15.78 -16.72
N PRO A 340 5.51 16.78 -17.34
CA PRO A 340 5.51 18.13 -16.81
C PRO A 340 4.94 18.18 -15.40
N TRP A 341 5.54 19.01 -14.57
CA TRP A 341 5.07 19.31 -13.23
C TRP A 341 4.63 20.78 -13.13
N TRP A 342 4.05 21.16 -11.99
CA TRP A 342 3.40 22.47 -11.85
C TRP A 342 4.38 23.64 -11.78
N PHE A 343 5.66 23.39 -11.46
CA PHE A 343 6.71 24.41 -11.36
C PHE A 343 7.75 24.34 -12.49
N ASP A 344 7.45 23.59 -13.56
CA ASP A 344 8.39 23.38 -14.66
C ASP A 344 8.74 24.68 -15.40
N ASP A 345 7.76 25.58 -15.54
CA ASP A 345 7.94 26.85 -16.22
C ASP A 345 8.95 27.72 -15.45
N GLU A 346 8.83 27.77 -14.12
CA GLU A 346 9.73 28.52 -13.25
C GLU A 346 11.15 27.93 -13.22
N VAL A 347 11.30 26.61 -13.38
CA VAL A 347 12.64 26.01 -13.62
C VAL A 347 13.21 26.49 -14.94
N GLY A 348 12.41 26.55 -16.01
CA GLY A 348 12.84 27.04 -17.32
C GLY A 348 13.16 28.53 -17.36
N GLU A 349 12.57 29.33 -16.47
CA GLU A 349 12.90 30.75 -16.30
C GLU A 349 14.25 30.96 -15.58
N CYS A 350 14.58 30.09 -14.63
CA CYS A 350 15.79 30.23 -13.80
C CYS A 350 17.01 29.47 -14.34
N TYR A 351 16.78 28.34 -15.02
CA TYR A 351 17.78 27.37 -15.48
C TYR A 351 17.60 27.03 -16.96
N CYS A 352 18.69 26.66 -17.63
CA CYS A 352 18.65 26.18 -19.00
C CYS A 352 18.60 24.65 -19.04
N LEU A 353 17.82 24.11 -19.97
CA LEU A 353 17.81 22.68 -20.27
C LEU A 353 19.17 22.28 -20.87
N LEU A 354 19.92 21.46 -20.13
CA LEU A 354 21.25 20.99 -20.52
C LEU A 354 21.18 19.68 -21.29
N ASP A 355 20.31 18.77 -20.88
CA ASP A 355 20.20 17.43 -21.44
C ASP A 355 18.79 16.86 -21.30
N THR A 356 18.35 16.12 -22.31
CA THR A 356 17.12 15.30 -22.30
C THR A 356 17.40 13.81 -22.52
N THR A 357 18.69 13.45 -22.64
CA THR A 357 19.17 12.14 -23.06
C THR A 357 20.03 11.43 -22.02
N ALA A 358 20.24 12.04 -20.85
CA ALA A 358 20.98 11.43 -19.74
C ALA A 358 20.48 10.04 -19.35
N ILE A 359 19.18 9.79 -19.59
CA ILE A 359 18.56 8.46 -19.55
C ILE A 359 17.77 8.23 -20.84
N ALA A 360 18.48 8.18 -21.96
CA ALA A 360 17.90 8.03 -23.29
C ALA A 360 17.17 6.69 -23.49
N GLY A 361 16.17 6.70 -24.36
CA GLY A 361 15.55 5.49 -24.91
C GLY A 361 14.57 4.78 -23.97
N SER A 362 14.45 3.47 -24.16
CA SER A 362 13.45 2.61 -23.50
C SER A 362 13.88 2.06 -22.14
N ASP A 363 15.01 2.52 -21.60
CA ASP A 363 15.60 2.01 -20.36
C ASP A 363 15.24 2.90 -19.16
N PHE A 364 15.47 2.33 -17.97
CA PHE A 364 15.28 2.87 -16.63
C PHE A 364 13.82 3.25 -16.31
N TRP A 365 12.89 2.40 -16.70
CA TRP A 365 11.49 2.56 -16.33
C TRP A 365 11.13 1.69 -15.12
N PRO A 366 10.42 2.23 -14.11
CA PRO A 366 9.95 1.42 -13.01
C PRO A 366 8.96 0.36 -13.52
N VAL A 367 9.20 -0.89 -13.12
CA VAL A 367 8.31 -2.02 -13.38
C VAL A 367 6.98 -1.86 -12.63
N SER A 368 7.05 -1.23 -11.45
CA SER A 368 5.97 -1.11 -10.48
C SER A 368 5.73 0.35 -10.14
N GLY A 369 4.46 0.72 -9.92
CA GLY A 369 4.09 2.08 -9.55
C GLY A 369 4.04 3.06 -10.72
N ALA A 370 4.23 4.35 -10.42
CA ALA A 370 4.11 5.41 -11.42
C ALA A 370 5.17 5.25 -12.52
N ARG A 371 4.72 5.22 -13.78
CA ARG A 371 5.59 5.22 -14.97
C ARG A 371 6.17 6.60 -15.20
N THR A 372 7.18 6.96 -14.40
CA THR A 372 8.00 8.15 -14.57
C THR A 372 9.49 7.81 -14.46
N LYS A 373 10.34 8.62 -15.08
CA LYS A 373 11.78 8.53 -14.96
C LYS A 373 12.41 9.92 -15.07
N PRO A 374 13.61 10.14 -14.49
CA PRO A 374 14.39 11.35 -14.73
C PRO A 374 14.70 11.45 -16.23
N GLU A 375 14.41 12.61 -16.83
CA GLU A 375 14.66 12.79 -18.27
C GLU A 375 15.26 14.17 -18.57
N ARG A 376 14.79 15.22 -17.89
CA ARG A 376 15.16 16.60 -18.20
C ARG A 376 16.11 17.14 -17.14
N ILE A 377 17.32 17.49 -17.54
CA ILE A 377 18.35 18.05 -16.67
C ILE A 377 18.48 19.53 -16.97
N PHE A 378 18.25 20.35 -15.95
CA PHE A 378 18.40 21.79 -15.99
C PHE A 378 19.59 22.21 -15.15
N GLY A 379 20.32 23.23 -15.57
CA GLY A 379 21.44 23.80 -14.83
C GLY A 379 21.73 25.22 -15.27
N GLU A 380 22.93 25.70 -14.92
CA GLU A 380 23.32 27.06 -15.27
C GLU A 380 23.34 27.25 -16.80
N CYS A 381 22.70 28.33 -17.27
CA CYS A 381 22.73 28.68 -18.68
C CYS A 381 24.18 28.90 -19.12
N PRO A 382 24.61 28.28 -20.23
CA PRO A 382 25.92 28.55 -20.79
C PRO A 382 26.08 30.06 -20.93
N SER A 383 27.10 30.63 -20.32
CA SER A 383 27.48 32.01 -20.60
C SER A 383 27.70 32.09 -22.11
N ASP A 384 27.00 33.00 -22.80
CA ASP A 384 27.19 33.25 -24.22
C ASP A 384 28.69 33.22 -24.52
N THR A 385 29.17 32.14 -25.13
CA THR A 385 30.46 32.15 -25.80
C THR A 385 30.26 33.01 -27.03
N THR A 386 30.39 34.32 -26.79
CA THR A 386 30.72 35.41 -27.70
C THR A 386 30.59 35.09 -29.18
N SER A 387 29.70 35.86 -29.81
CA SER A 387 29.81 36.31 -31.19
C SER A 387 31.27 36.34 -31.69
N TYR A 388 31.53 35.63 -32.79
CA TYR A 388 32.57 35.96 -33.74
C TYR A 388 32.04 35.77 -35.15
#